data_AF-A0A355D7L9-F1
#
_entry.id   AF-A0A355D7L9-F1
#
_cell.length_a   1.000
_cell.length_b   1.000
_cell.length_c   1.000
_cell.angle_alpha   90.00
_cell.angle_beta   90.00
_cell.angle_gamma   90.00
#
_symmetry.space_group_name_H-M   'P 1'
#
loop_
_entity.id
_entity.type
_entity.pdbx_description
1 polymer ?
#
loop_
_entity_poly.entity_id
_entity_poly.type
_entity_poly.pdbx_seq_one_letter_code
_entity_poly.pdbx_strand_id
1 'polypeptide(L)'
;MNYLSGFTVILTCFFTFYCFYELMFSIHLCDSDNINKDAFNEVLYFKNIMSIVYLFCFICFLSLTIFGYLKNCIFTPWKARVLGVQTYITLLIILSLPEFFKYKKNKYKIKKTKLNIRKKLILVLSMLVFSLISTLISSYIILP
;
A
#
# COMPACT_ATOMS: atom_id res chain seq x y z
N MET A 1 7.07 0.66 -26.38
CA MET A 1 6.55 0.70 -24.99
C MET A 1 5.32 1.58 -25.00
N ASN A 2 4.20 1.13 -24.41
CA ASN A 2 3.04 2.00 -24.30
C ASN A 2 3.24 2.92 -23.09
N TYR A 3 3.38 4.23 -23.32
CA TYR A 3 3.61 5.21 -22.25
C TYR A 3 2.54 5.12 -21.15
N LEU A 4 1.32 4.75 -21.54
CA LEU A 4 0.20 4.55 -20.64
C LEU A 4 0.42 3.40 -19.66
N SER A 5 0.97 2.26 -20.12
CA SER A 5 1.26 1.11 -19.24
C SER A 5 2.50 1.35 -18.36
N GLY A 6 3.43 2.21 -18.79
CA GLY A 6 4.51 2.69 -17.93
C GLY A 6 3.98 3.57 -16.80
N PHE A 7 3.07 4.50 -17.13
CA PHE A 7 2.43 5.37 -16.16
C PHE A 7 1.60 4.60 -15.12
N THR A 8 0.84 3.58 -15.54
CA THR A 8 0.05 2.76 -14.60
C THR A 8 0.94 2.03 -13.59
N VAL A 9 2.10 1.52 -14.01
CA VAL A 9 3.07 0.87 -13.12
C VAL A 9 3.66 1.84 -12.11
N ILE A 10 4.01 3.06 -12.53
CA ILE A 10 4.51 4.11 -11.63
C ILE A 10 3.43 4.47 -10.60
N LEU A 11 2.19 4.63 -11.05
CA LEU A 11 1.07 4.95 -10.18
C LEU A 11 0.79 3.85 -9.15
N THR A 12 0.72 2.58 -9.56
CA THR A 12 0.50 1.46 -8.63
C THR A 12 1.68 1.26 -7.69
N CYS A 13 2.90 1.64 -8.10
CA CYS A 13 4.06 1.67 -7.24
C CYS A 13 3.86 2.65 -6.08
N PHE A 14 3.43 3.90 -6.35
CA PHE A 14 3.12 4.88 -5.31
C PHE A 14 2.01 4.39 -4.35
N PHE A 15 0.95 3.77 -4.88
CA PHE A 15 -0.12 3.21 -4.04
C PHE A 15 0.35 2.03 -3.19
N THR A 16 1.25 1.19 -3.72
CA THR A 16 1.88 0.11 -2.95
C THR A 16 2.61 0.66 -1.74
N PHE A 17 3.43 1.71 -1.93
CA PHE A 17 4.12 2.39 -0.82
C PHE A 17 3.15 2.99 0.19
N TYR A 18 2.11 3.68 -0.27
CA TYR A 18 1.12 4.29 0.61
C TYR A 18 0.37 3.24 1.47
N CYS A 19 -0.11 2.16 0.85
CA CYS A 19 -0.80 1.09 1.58
C CYS A 19 0.13 0.37 2.55
N PHE A 20 1.40 0.19 2.18
CA PHE A 20 2.39 -0.38 3.07
C PHE A 20 2.64 0.50 4.30
N TYR A 21 2.84 1.82 4.10
CA TYR A 21 3.01 2.79 5.17
C TYR A 21 1.84 2.77 6.16
N GLU A 22 0.61 2.83 5.64
CA GLU A 22 -0.60 2.84 6.46
C GLU A 22 -0.86 1.49 7.15
N LEU A 23 -0.44 0.37 6.55
CA LEU A 23 -0.45 -0.95 7.20
C LEU A 23 0.46 -0.94 8.43
N MET A 24 1.70 -0.46 8.27
CA MET A 24 2.65 -0.35 9.39
C MET A 24 2.13 0.59 10.48
N PHE A 25 1.56 1.73 10.09
CA PHE A 25 0.86 2.65 11.01
C PHE A 25 -0.21 1.92 11.82
N SER A 26 -1.09 1.16 11.15
CA SER A 26 -2.21 0.45 11.78
C SER A 26 -1.72 -0.63 12.74
N ILE A 27 -0.73 -1.44 12.35
CA ILE A 27 -0.16 -2.49 13.20
C ILE A 27 0.51 -1.90 14.45
N HIS A 28 1.16 -0.75 14.32
CA HIS A 28 1.87 -0.08 15.42
C HIS A 28 1.02 0.87 16.27
N LEU A 29 -0.29 0.98 16.02
CA LEU A 29 -1.21 1.55 17.01
C LEU A 29 -1.13 0.68 18.28
N CYS A 30 -0.46 1.21 19.31
CA CYS A 30 -0.48 0.70 20.67
C CYS A 30 -1.40 1.56 21.52
N ASP A 31 -2.27 0.91 22.26
CA ASP A 31 -3.11 1.56 23.26
C ASP A 31 -2.24 2.14 24.38
N SER A 32 -2.58 3.35 24.83
CA SER A 32 -1.99 3.87 26.06
C SER A 32 -2.73 3.26 27.24
N ASP A 33 -2.01 2.82 28.28
CA ASP A 33 -2.54 2.15 29.47
C ASP A 33 -3.64 2.95 30.24
N ASN A 34 -3.89 4.21 29.86
CA ASN A 34 -4.87 5.12 30.48
C ASN A 34 -6.14 5.37 29.62
N ILE A 35 -6.56 4.45 28.74
CA ILE A 35 -7.76 4.63 27.89
C ILE A 35 -8.95 3.84 28.46
N ASN A 36 -10.12 4.47 28.54
CA ASN A 36 -11.39 3.82 28.91
C ASN A 36 -11.66 2.57 28.06
N LYS A 37 -12.22 1.50 28.64
CA LYS A 37 -12.52 0.21 27.97
C LYS A 37 -13.25 0.36 26.63
N ASP A 38 -14.19 1.30 26.51
CA ASP A 38 -14.96 1.50 25.27
C ASP A 38 -14.13 2.14 24.16
N ALA A 39 -13.31 3.13 24.50
CA ALA A 39 -12.39 3.77 23.56
C ALA A 39 -11.24 2.82 23.15
N PHE A 40 -10.85 1.90 24.04
CA PHE A 40 -9.90 0.83 23.73
C PHE A 40 -10.46 -0.15 22.69
N ASN A 41 -11.70 -0.61 22.88
CA ASN A 41 -12.37 -1.50 21.93
C ASN A 41 -12.55 -0.85 20.55
N GLU A 42 -12.85 0.44 20.49
CA GLU A 42 -12.99 1.19 19.23
C GLU A 42 -11.65 1.31 18.47
N VAL A 43 -10.55 1.58 19.18
CA VAL A 43 -9.19 1.65 18.60
C VAL A 43 -8.72 0.27 18.13
N LEU A 44 -8.97 -0.78 18.91
CA LEU A 44 -8.62 -2.15 18.54
C LEU A 44 -9.41 -2.61 17.30
N TYR A 45 -10.70 -2.28 17.24
CA TYR A 45 -11.55 -2.57 16.09
C TYR A 45 -11.09 -1.81 14.83
N PHE A 46 -10.77 -0.51 14.98
CA PHE A 46 -10.16 0.31 13.92
C PHE A 46 -8.88 -0.35 13.39
N LYS A 47 -7.97 -0.71 14.31
CA LYS A 47 -6.68 -1.31 13.99
C LYS A 47 -6.82 -2.59 13.18
N ASN A 48 -7.70 -3.49 13.62
CA ASN A 48 -7.90 -4.78 12.96
C ASN A 48 -8.48 -4.61 11.56
N ILE A 49 -9.55 -3.82 11.40
CA ILE A 49 -10.18 -3.61 10.09
C ILE A 49 -9.23 -2.91 9.13
N MET A 50 -8.62 -1.81 9.55
CA MET A 50 -7.74 -1.05 8.66
C MET A 50 -6.47 -1.83 8.31
N SER A 51 -5.92 -2.62 9.24
CA SER A 51 -4.78 -3.48 8.95
C SER A 51 -5.12 -4.52 7.88
N ILE A 52 -6.31 -5.14 7.94
CA ILE A 52 -6.75 -6.11 6.93
C ILE A 52 -6.93 -5.42 5.57
N VAL A 53 -7.61 -4.26 5.56
CA VAL A 53 -7.86 -3.48 4.33
C VAL A 53 -6.55 -3.06 3.66
N TYR A 54 -5.61 -2.50 4.43
CA TYR A 54 -4.32 -2.08 3.89
C TYR A 54 -3.46 -3.25 3.42
N LEU A 55 -3.50 -4.40 4.12
CA LEU A 55 -2.80 -5.61 3.70
C LEU A 55 -3.33 -6.11 2.34
N PHE A 56 -4.66 -6.17 2.19
CA PHE A 56 -5.28 -6.59 0.95
C PHE A 56 -4.92 -5.65 -0.21
N CYS A 57 -5.03 -4.33 0.02
CA CYS A 57 -4.68 -3.32 -0.98
C CYS A 57 -3.19 -3.39 -1.36
N PHE A 58 -2.32 -3.58 -0.37
CA PHE A 58 -0.88 -3.74 -0.60
C PHE A 58 -0.59 -4.92 -1.53
N ILE A 59 -1.18 -6.09 -1.28
CA ILE A 59 -1.01 -7.28 -2.12
C ILE A 59 -1.53 -7.02 -3.54
N CYS A 60 -2.69 -6.38 -3.69
CA CYS A 60 -3.25 -6.03 -4.99
C CYS A 60 -2.34 -5.08 -5.78
N PHE A 61 -1.91 -3.96 -5.19
CA PHE A 61 -1.06 -2.98 -5.86
C PHE A 61 0.35 -3.51 -6.15
N LEU A 62 0.90 -4.33 -5.24
CA LEU A 62 2.18 -5.01 -5.45
C LEU A 62 2.10 -5.93 -6.68
N SER A 63 1.04 -6.74 -6.76
CA SER A 63 0.81 -7.64 -7.90
C SER A 63 0.71 -6.87 -9.20
N LEU A 64 -0.11 -5.81 -9.25
CA LEU A 64 -0.26 -4.95 -10.44
C LEU A 64 1.07 -4.34 -10.89
N THR A 65 1.87 -3.87 -9.94
CA THR A 65 3.18 -3.27 -10.22
C THR A 65 4.15 -4.30 -10.80
N ILE A 66 4.22 -5.51 -10.21
CA ILE A 66 5.11 -6.59 -10.67
C ILE A 66 4.70 -7.06 -12.06
N PHE A 67 3.44 -7.43 -12.27
CA PHE A 67 2.98 -7.93 -13.57
C PHE A 67 3.04 -6.86 -14.65
N GLY A 68 2.71 -5.60 -14.32
CA GLY A 68 2.84 -4.47 -15.23
C GLY A 68 4.30 -4.21 -15.63
N TYR A 69 5.24 -4.26 -14.67
CA TYR A 69 6.67 -4.16 -14.95
C TYR A 69 7.16 -5.29 -15.87
N LEU A 70 6.82 -6.54 -15.55
CA LEU A 70 7.21 -7.70 -16.36
C LEU A 70 6.70 -7.62 -17.81
N LYS A 71 5.48 -7.10 -17.99
CA LYS A 71 4.88 -6.86 -19.31
C LYS A 71 5.59 -5.73 -20.07
N ASN A 72 5.89 -4.62 -19.39
CA ASN A 72 6.55 -3.47 -20.01
C ASN A 72 8.01 -3.76 -20.41
N CYS A 73 8.70 -4.63 -19.67
CA CYS A 73 10.09 -4.98 -19.89
C CYS A 73 10.26 -6.28 -20.72
N ILE A 74 9.27 -6.69 -21.52
CA ILE A 74 9.29 -7.96 -22.25
C ILE A 74 10.52 -8.16 -23.15
N PHE A 75 11.09 -7.07 -23.67
CA PHE A 75 12.29 -7.06 -24.52
C PHE A 75 13.58 -7.40 -23.77
N THR A 76 13.57 -7.34 -22.43
CA THR A 76 14.74 -7.67 -21.61
C THR A 76 14.78 -9.17 -21.27
N PRO A 77 15.99 -9.76 -21.16
CA PRO A 77 16.13 -11.17 -20.82
C PRO A 77 15.47 -11.47 -19.46
N TRP A 78 14.90 -12.67 -19.32
CA TRP A 78 14.14 -13.06 -18.12
C TRP A 78 14.93 -12.85 -16.81
N LYS A 79 16.22 -13.17 -16.81
CA LYS A 79 17.11 -12.95 -15.65
C LYS A 79 17.14 -11.48 -15.20
N ALA A 80 17.20 -10.53 -16.15
CA ALA A 80 17.21 -9.10 -15.83
C ALA A 80 15.84 -8.61 -15.31
N ARG A 81 14.74 -9.15 -15.85
CA ARG A 81 13.38 -8.85 -15.34
C ARG A 81 13.18 -9.32 -13.91
N VAL A 82 13.58 -10.54 -13.61
CA VAL A 82 13.50 -11.10 -12.24
C VAL A 82 14.37 -10.29 -11.28
N LEU A 83 15.59 -9.92 -11.69
CA LEU A 83 16.46 -9.05 -10.90
C LEU A 83 15.80 -7.68 -10.63
N GLY A 84 15.15 -7.08 -11.63
CA GLY A 84 14.39 -5.85 -11.46
C GLY A 84 13.29 -5.95 -10.41
N VAL A 85 12.46 -7.01 -10.49
CA VAL A 85 11.42 -7.28 -9.48
C VAL A 85 12.03 -7.51 -8.10
N GLN A 86 13.13 -8.27 -8.01
CA GLN A 86 13.84 -8.53 -6.76
C GLN A 86 14.34 -7.22 -6.14
N THR A 87 15.02 -6.36 -6.91
CA THR A 87 15.51 -5.07 -6.42
C THR A 87 14.39 -4.16 -5.94
N TYR A 88 13.23 -4.17 -6.60
CA TYR A 88 12.05 -3.42 -6.16
C TYR A 88 11.52 -3.92 -4.81
N ILE A 89 11.37 -5.24 -4.64
CA ILE A 89 10.94 -5.84 -3.37
C ILE A 89 11.96 -5.55 -2.26
N THR A 90 13.26 -5.66 -2.54
CA THR A 90 14.32 -5.32 -1.58
C THR A 90 14.25 -3.85 -1.16
N LEU A 91 13.98 -2.94 -2.10
CA LEU A 91 13.84 -1.51 -1.80
C LEU A 91 12.61 -1.22 -0.92
N LEU A 92 11.49 -1.91 -1.15
CA LEU A 92 10.32 -1.86 -0.26
C LEU A 92 10.68 -2.28 1.17
N ILE A 93 11.43 -3.39 1.32
CA ILE A 93 11.88 -3.88 2.62
C ILE A 93 12.82 -2.88 3.30
N ILE A 94 13.80 -2.33 2.58
CA ILE A 94 14.75 -1.35 3.13
C ILE A 94 14.03 -0.08 3.60
N LEU A 95 13.07 0.44 2.82
CA LEU A 95 12.30 1.62 3.21
C LEU A 95 11.37 1.36 4.41
N SER A 96 10.90 0.12 4.59
CA SER A 96 10.06 -0.26 5.72
C SER A 96 10.79 -0.36 7.07
N LEU A 97 12.06 -0.75 7.05
CA LEU A 97 12.87 -0.97 8.26
C LEU A 97 12.94 0.29 9.15
N PRO A 98 13.30 1.50 8.63
CA PRO A 98 13.32 2.72 9.43
C PRO A 98 11.97 3.07 10.07
N GLU A 99 10.85 2.80 9.40
CA GLU A 99 9.52 3.12 9.92
C GLU A 99 9.14 2.21 11.08
N PHE A 100 9.50 0.92 10.98
CA PHE A 100 9.37 -0.03 12.08
C PHE A 100 10.11 0.44 13.34
N PHE A 101 11.33 0.99 13.18
CA PHE A 101 12.13 1.48 14.30
C PHE A 101 11.68 2.87 14.81
N LYS A 102 11.23 3.77 13.93
CA LYS A 102 10.78 5.14 14.27
C LYS A 102 9.51 5.13 15.14
N TYR A 103 8.66 4.12 14.95
CA TYR A 103 7.39 4.00 15.69
C TYR A 103 7.53 3.77 17.19
N LYS A 104 8.64 3.18 17.64
CA LYS A 104 8.91 2.99 19.07
C LYS A 104 9.03 4.33 19.83
N LYS A 105 9.36 5.42 19.13
CA LYS A 105 9.58 6.76 19.70
C LYS A 105 8.32 7.66 19.74
N ASN A 106 7.32 7.39 18.89
CA ASN A 106 6.11 8.23 18.73
C ASN A 106 4.89 7.76 19.56
N LYS A 107 5.06 6.77 20.45
CA LYS A 107 4.02 6.18 21.32
C LYS A 107 3.13 7.19 22.06
N TYR A 108 3.60 8.42 22.30
CA TYR A 108 2.94 9.39 23.18
C TYR A 108 2.05 10.43 22.47
N LYS A 109 2.02 10.52 21.13
CA LYS A 109 1.31 11.60 20.40
C LYS A 109 -0.08 11.24 19.86
N ILE A 110 -0.50 9.97 19.89
CA ILE A 110 -1.79 9.50 19.32
C ILE A 110 -2.99 9.87 20.22
N LYS A 111 -2.79 10.66 21.28
CA LYS A 111 -3.82 10.91 22.29
C LYS A 111 -4.99 11.81 21.85
N LYS A 112 -5.15 12.23 20.59
CA LYS A 112 -6.26 13.14 20.22
C LYS A 112 -6.67 13.25 18.73
N THR A 113 -6.28 12.34 17.85
CA THR A 113 -6.84 12.33 16.48
C THR A 113 -8.13 11.51 16.47
N LYS A 114 -9.30 12.16 16.28
CA LYS A 114 -10.55 11.47 15.93
C LYS A 114 -10.31 10.64 14.67
N LEU A 115 -10.07 9.34 14.84
CA LEU A 115 -9.85 8.39 13.75
C LEU A 115 -11.18 8.17 13.02
N ASN A 116 -11.35 8.78 11.85
CA ASN A 116 -12.57 8.61 11.05
C ASN A 116 -12.39 7.46 10.05
N ILE A 117 -12.81 6.25 10.45
CA ILE A 117 -12.76 5.02 9.64
C ILE A 117 -13.37 5.24 8.26
N ARG A 118 -14.57 5.84 8.20
CA ARG A 118 -15.31 6.02 6.95
C ARG A 118 -14.51 6.84 5.93
N LYS A 119 -13.87 7.93 6.36
CA LYS A 119 -13.06 8.77 5.45
C LYS A 119 -11.85 8.02 4.90
N LYS A 120 -11.12 7.28 5.73
CA LYS A 120 -9.95 6.49 5.28
C LYS A 120 -10.38 5.35 4.36
N LEU A 121 -11.48 4.67 4.65
CA LEU A 121 -12.01 3.59 3.82
C LEU A 121 -12.47 4.11 2.45
N ILE A 122 -13.18 5.24 2.39
CA ILE A 122 -13.57 5.89 1.13
C ILE A 122 -12.34 6.25 0.29
N LEU A 123 -11.28 6.76 0.92
CA LEU A 123 -10.04 7.11 0.23
C LEU A 123 -9.34 5.86 -0.35
N VAL A 124 -9.23 4.78 0.41
CA VAL A 124 -8.63 3.53 -0.09
C VAL A 124 -9.46 2.93 -1.23
N LEU A 125 -10.79 2.94 -1.09
CA LEU A 125 -11.70 2.47 -2.12
C LEU A 125 -11.57 3.29 -3.41
N SER A 126 -11.44 4.62 -3.32
CA SER A 126 -11.27 5.47 -4.50
C SER A 126 -9.93 5.21 -5.20
N MET A 127 -8.84 4.97 -4.46
CA MET A 127 -7.56 4.57 -5.05
C MET A 127 -7.67 3.24 -5.81
N LEU A 128 -8.36 2.24 -5.22
CA LEU A 128 -8.59 0.95 -5.87
C LEU A 128 -9.40 1.10 -7.17
N VAL A 129 -10.53 1.81 -7.13
CA VAL A 129 -11.37 2.04 -8.31
C VAL A 129 -10.59 2.78 -9.40
N PHE A 130 -9.83 3.82 -9.03
CA PHE A 130 -9.01 4.56 -9.98
C PHE A 130 -7.94 3.66 -10.63
N SER A 131 -7.28 2.81 -9.84
CA SER A 131 -6.28 1.87 -10.36
C SER A 131 -6.89 0.83 -11.31
N LEU A 132 -8.07 0.31 -10.99
CA LEU A 132 -8.80 -0.64 -11.83
C LEU A 132 -9.16 -0.01 -13.17
N ILE A 133 -9.72 1.20 -13.15
CA ILE A 133 -10.03 1.96 -14.37
C ILE A 133 -8.76 2.19 -15.18
N SER A 134 -7.67 2.62 -14.55
CA SER A 134 -6.38 2.85 -15.22
C SER A 134 -5.83 1.57 -15.87
N THR A 135 -5.91 0.44 -15.17
CA THR A 135 -5.48 -0.86 -15.71
C THR A 135 -6.38 -1.35 -16.85
N LEU A 136 -7.70 -1.14 -16.75
CA LEU A 136 -8.65 -1.49 -17.81
C LEU A 136 -8.41 -0.65 -19.06
N ILE A 137 -8.26 0.67 -18.92
CA ILE A 137 -7.92 1.56 -20.04
C ILE A 137 -6.60 1.10 -20.67
N SER A 138 -5.59 0.80 -19.85
CA SER A 138 -4.32 0.28 -20.34
C SER A 138 -4.47 -1.07 -21.04
N SER A 139 -5.35 -1.97 -20.61
CA SER A 139 -5.55 -3.25 -21.31
C SER A 139 -6.33 -3.08 -22.61
N TYR A 140 -7.40 -2.28 -22.62
CA TYR A 140 -8.25 -2.07 -23.80
C TYR A 140 -7.56 -1.27 -24.91
N ILE A 141 -6.68 -0.31 -24.57
CA ILE A 141 -5.88 0.42 -25.58
C ILE A 141 -4.72 -0.44 -26.13
N ILE A 142 -4.35 -1.53 -25.46
CA ILE A 142 -3.26 -2.44 -25.87
C ILE A 142 -3.75 -3.62 -26.72
N LEU A 143 -5.07 -3.91 -26.77
CA LEU A 143 -5.63 -4.86 -27.72
C LEU A 143 -6.00 -4.15 -29.03
N PRO A 144 -5.24 -4.33 -30.12
CA PRO A 144 -5.81 -4.27 -31.46
C PRO A 144 -6.76 -5.45 -31.70
#